data_AF-A0A4S8HSD1-F1
#
_entry.id   AF-A0A4S8HSD1-F1
#
_cell.length_a   1.000
_cell.length_b   1.000
_cell.length_c   1.000
_cell.angle_alpha   90.00
_cell.angle_beta   90.00
_cell.angle_gamma   90.00
#
_symmetry.space_group_name_H-M   'P 1'
#
loop_
_entity.id
_entity.type
_entity.pdbx_description
1 polymer ?
#
loop_
_entity_poly.entity_id
_entity_poly.type
_entity_poly.pdbx_seq_one_letter_code
_entity_poly.pdbx_strand_id
1 'polypeptide(L)'
;MSNIPFQTIDWTTIKKTEHTGESGMAWWQTLQFSGLRVRVVEYSKGYLADHWCEKGHIVHCLEGAFVSELKNGESFQLSKGMTYIVSDDLSSHRSVSENGVKLLIIDGDFLKNQPSENI
;
A
#
# COMPACT_ATOMS: atom_id res chain seq x y z
N MET A 1 8.86 10.90 -20.18
CA MET A 1 7.71 10.19 -19.58
C MET A 1 7.51 8.90 -20.37
N SER A 2 7.51 7.76 -19.69
CA SER A 2 7.15 6.48 -20.31
C SER A 2 5.63 6.37 -20.38
N ASN A 3 5.10 6.05 -21.56
CA ASN A 3 3.66 5.85 -21.73
C ASN A 3 3.25 4.50 -21.14
N ILE A 4 2.06 4.45 -20.54
CA ILE A 4 1.41 3.21 -20.11
C ILE A 4 0.27 2.94 -21.11
N PRO A 5 0.36 1.88 -21.94
CA PRO A 5 -0.69 1.59 -22.90
C PRO A 5 -1.94 1.08 -22.17
N PHE A 6 -3.09 1.25 -22.83
CA PHE A 6 -4.32 0.60 -22.41
C PHE A 6 -4.11 -0.92 -22.36
N GLN A 7 -4.49 -1.51 -21.23
CA GLN A 7 -4.43 -2.95 -21.01
C GLN A 7 -5.41 -3.34 -19.90
N THR A 8 -5.87 -4.59 -19.95
CA THR A 8 -6.65 -5.20 -18.87
C THR A 8 -5.76 -6.16 -18.09
N ILE A 9 -5.89 -6.16 -16.78
CA ILE A 9 -5.10 -7.03 -15.90
C ILE A 9 -6.03 -8.06 -15.25
N ASP A 10 -5.80 -9.33 -15.54
CA ASP A 10 -6.33 -10.42 -14.73
C ASP A 10 -5.35 -10.73 -13.61
N TRP A 11 -5.63 -10.21 -12.41
CA TRP A 11 -4.78 -10.42 -11.25
C TRP A 11 -4.65 -11.89 -10.87
N THR A 12 -5.59 -12.77 -11.22
CA THR A 12 -5.47 -14.21 -10.88
C THR A 12 -4.27 -14.89 -11.57
N THR A 13 -3.78 -14.28 -12.66
CA THR A 13 -2.62 -14.78 -13.43
C THR A 13 -1.28 -14.26 -12.93
N ILE A 14 -1.27 -13.23 -12.06
CA ILE A 14 -0.05 -12.61 -11.56
C ILE A 14 0.48 -13.42 -10.37
N LYS A 15 1.74 -13.85 -10.43
CA LYS A 15 2.35 -14.64 -9.35
C LYS A 15 2.37 -13.86 -8.02
N LYS A 16 1.94 -14.52 -6.94
CA LYS A 16 2.08 -14.01 -5.58
C LYS A 16 3.52 -14.20 -5.08
N THR A 17 4.07 -13.16 -4.47
CA THR A 17 5.30 -13.23 -3.65
C THR A 17 4.93 -13.08 -2.18
N GLU A 18 5.60 -13.82 -1.31
CA GLU A 18 5.33 -13.82 0.13
C GLU A 18 6.26 -12.84 0.86
N HIS A 19 5.70 -12.12 1.83
CA HIS A 19 6.39 -11.12 2.65
C HIS A 19 5.95 -11.29 4.10
N THR A 20 6.86 -11.68 4.97
CA THR A 20 6.60 -11.88 6.40
C THR A 20 6.36 -10.56 7.11
N GLY A 21 5.35 -10.50 7.97
CA GLY A 21 5.22 -9.42 8.95
C GLY A 21 5.94 -9.73 10.25
N GLU A 22 5.86 -8.82 11.22
CA GLU A 22 6.14 -9.12 12.64
C GLU A 22 5.23 -10.27 13.12
N SER A 23 3.97 -10.25 12.67
CA SER A 23 3.06 -11.39 12.74
C SER A 23 2.29 -11.54 11.43
N GLY A 24 1.92 -12.78 11.10
CA GLY A 24 1.20 -13.08 9.86
C GLY A 24 2.05 -12.95 8.60
N MET A 25 1.38 -13.00 7.45
CA MET A 25 1.98 -13.00 6.12
C MET A 25 1.25 -12.03 5.19
N ALA A 26 1.98 -11.39 4.29
CA ALA A 26 1.44 -10.65 3.18
C ALA A 26 1.76 -11.34 1.85
N TRP A 27 0.79 -11.37 0.94
CA TRP A 27 0.99 -11.86 -0.43
C TRP A 27 0.79 -10.73 -1.42
N TRP A 28 1.80 -10.50 -2.27
CA TRP A 28 1.82 -9.38 -3.19
C TRP A 28 1.76 -9.88 -4.62
N GLN A 29 0.91 -9.25 -5.41
CA GLN A 29 0.89 -9.35 -6.86
C GLN A 29 1.25 -7.97 -7.38
N THR A 30 2.31 -7.87 -8.17
CA THR A 30 2.91 -6.57 -8.51
C THR A 30 3.02 -6.39 -10.01
N LEU A 31 2.59 -5.21 -10.49
CA LEU A 31 2.92 -4.69 -11.80
C LEU A 31 3.81 -3.46 -11.65
N GLN A 32 4.94 -3.47 -12.35
CA GLN A 32 5.91 -2.39 -12.33
C GLN A 32 5.95 -1.71 -13.71
N PHE A 33 5.66 -0.41 -13.72
CA PHE A 33 5.88 0.49 -14.84
C PHE A 33 6.94 1.53 -14.45
N SER A 34 7.42 2.32 -15.41
CA SER A 34 8.32 3.42 -15.07
C SER A 34 7.53 4.54 -14.38
N GLY A 35 7.95 4.89 -13.16
CA GLY A 35 7.31 5.89 -12.31
C GLY A 35 5.98 5.49 -11.67
N LEU A 36 5.48 4.26 -11.90
CA LEU A 36 4.23 3.74 -11.34
C LEU A 36 4.38 2.26 -10.97
N ARG A 37 3.94 1.91 -9.77
CA ARG A 37 3.77 0.54 -9.31
C ARG A 37 2.34 0.35 -8.85
N VAL A 38 1.73 -0.75 -9.28
CA VAL A 38 0.38 -1.14 -8.89
C VAL A 38 0.44 -2.53 -8.28
N ARG A 39 -0.17 -2.71 -7.11
CA ARG A 39 -0.14 -3.96 -6.37
C ARG A 39 -1.50 -4.34 -5.84
N VAL A 40 -1.83 -5.63 -5.92
CA VAL A 40 -2.83 -6.23 -5.04
C VAL A 40 -2.09 -6.91 -3.90
N VAL A 41 -2.44 -6.54 -2.67
CA VAL A 41 -1.81 -7.05 -1.46
C VAL A 41 -2.87 -7.68 -0.57
N GLU A 42 -2.64 -8.92 -0.15
CA GLU A 42 -3.47 -9.62 0.81
C GLU A 42 -2.71 -9.79 2.11
N TYR A 43 -3.30 -9.41 3.23
CA TYR A 43 -2.77 -9.66 4.57
C TYR A 43 -3.53 -10.83 5.21
N SER A 44 -2.80 -11.71 5.88
CA SER A 44 -3.39 -12.79 6.67
C SER A 44 -4.13 -12.26 7.89
N LYS A 45 -4.92 -13.12 8.52
CA LYS A 45 -5.42 -12.90 9.88
C LYS A 45 -4.25 -12.59 10.83
N GLY A 46 -4.41 -11.61 11.72
CA GLY A 46 -3.40 -11.19 12.69
C GLY A 46 -2.13 -10.61 12.06
N TYR A 47 -2.22 -10.07 10.84
CA TYR A 47 -1.07 -9.46 10.19
C TYR A 47 -0.65 -8.17 10.90
N LEU A 48 0.66 -8.05 11.13
CA LEU A 48 1.33 -6.85 11.61
C LEU A 48 2.55 -6.63 10.72
N ALA A 49 2.61 -5.50 10.02
CA ALA A 49 3.77 -5.16 9.20
C ALA A 49 5.05 -5.10 10.06
N ASP A 50 6.18 -5.49 9.48
CA ASP A 50 7.48 -5.62 10.16
C ASP A 50 8.29 -4.32 10.22
N HIS A 51 7.76 -3.24 9.66
CA HIS A 51 8.42 -1.94 9.64
C HIS A 51 7.41 -0.79 9.59
N TRP A 52 7.90 0.38 9.97
CA TRP A 52 7.23 1.66 9.72
C TRP A 52 7.60 2.14 8.32
N CYS A 53 6.60 2.43 7.50
CA CYS A 53 6.78 2.93 6.15
C CYS A 53 6.71 4.46 6.14
N GLU A 54 7.68 5.09 5.50
CA GLU A 54 7.73 6.54 5.25
C GLU A 54 7.50 6.88 3.77
N LYS A 55 7.26 5.85 2.94
CA LYS A 55 7.01 6.03 1.51
C LYS A 55 5.55 6.35 1.24
N GLY A 56 5.35 7.27 0.30
CA GLY A 56 4.05 7.63 -0.20
C GLY A 56 3.38 6.48 -0.94
N HIS A 57 2.10 6.31 -0.69
CA HIS A 57 1.24 5.41 -1.45
C HIS A 57 -0.24 5.77 -1.30
N ILE A 58 -1.01 5.34 -2.28
CA ILE A 58 -2.47 5.30 -2.26
C ILE A 58 -2.85 3.87 -1.89
N VAL A 59 -3.58 3.69 -0.79
CA VAL A 59 -4.08 2.38 -0.35
C VAL A 59 -5.59 2.41 -0.35
N HIS A 60 -6.19 1.55 -1.16
CA HIS A 60 -7.63 1.35 -1.24
C HIS A 60 -8.00 -0.05 -0.74
N CYS A 61 -8.97 -0.12 0.18
CA CYS A 61 -9.42 -1.38 0.76
C CYS A 61 -10.44 -2.06 -0.16
N LEU A 62 -10.06 -3.17 -0.78
CA LEU A 62 -10.92 -3.96 -1.66
C LEU A 62 -11.88 -4.85 -0.86
N GLU A 63 -11.36 -5.50 0.18
CA GLU A 63 -12.10 -6.45 1.04
C GLU A 63 -11.53 -6.45 2.45
N GLY A 64 -12.35 -6.78 3.45
CA GLY A 64 -11.92 -6.82 4.85
C GLY A 64 -11.74 -5.43 5.46
N ALA A 65 -10.86 -5.34 6.45
CA ALA A 65 -10.50 -4.10 7.12
C ALA A 65 -9.09 -4.16 7.72
N PHE A 66 -8.49 -2.99 7.91
CA PHE A 66 -7.19 -2.85 8.53
C PHE A 66 -7.10 -1.52 9.28
N VAL A 67 -6.10 -1.39 10.13
CA VAL A 67 -5.74 -0.16 10.83
C VAL A 67 -4.40 0.30 10.30
N SER A 68 -4.31 1.58 9.95
CA SER A 68 -3.03 2.26 9.72
C SER A 68 -2.65 2.98 11.00
N GLU A 69 -1.66 2.45 11.72
CA GLU A 69 -1.05 3.10 12.88
C GLU A 69 -0.05 4.15 12.38
N LEU A 70 -0.03 5.32 13.00
CA LEU A 70 1.02 6.32 12.81
C LEU A 70 1.98 6.29 14.01
N LYS A 71 3.25 6.57 13.77
CA LYS A 71 4.30 6.56 14.81
C LYS A 71 4.05 7.59 15.93
N ASN A 72 3.22 8.61 15.67
CA ASN A 72 2.80 9.60 16.67
C ASN A 72 1.67 9.10 17.60
N GLY A 73 1.18 7.87 17.41
CA GLY A 73 0.13 7.24 18.22
C GLY A 73 -1.28 7.35 17.63
N GLU A 74 -1.48 8.11 16.54
CA GLU A 74 -2.77 8.12 15.85
C GLU A 74 -3.03 6.79 15.13
N SER A 75 -4.30 6.44 14.96
CA SER A 75 -4.71 5.21 14.28
C SER A 75 -5.96 5.44 13.46
N PHE A 76 -5.93 4.96 12.23
CA PHE A 76 -7.02 5.15 11.26
C PHE A 76 -7.51 3.79 10.81
N GLN A 77 -8.78 3.49 11.08
CA GLN A 77 -9.41 2.27 10.59
C GLN A 77 -9.92 2.48 9.16
N LEU A 78 -9.60 1.55 8.29
CA LEU A 78 -10.10 1.49 6.92
C LEU A 78 -10.83 0.18 6.70
N SER A 79 -11.99 0.28 6.06
CA SER A 79 -12.82 -0.86 5.65
C SER A 79 -13.05 -0.82 4.14
N LYS A 80 -13.65 -1.88 3.59
CA LYS A 80 -13.98 -1.99 2.17
C LYS A 80 -14.54 -0.68 1.59
N GLY A 81 -13.92 -0.22 0.51
CA GLY A 81 -14.28 1.01 -0.21
C GLY A 81 -13.58 2.28 0.29
N MET A 82 -12.86 2.23 1.41
CA MET A 82 -12.11 3.37 1.93
C MET A 82 -10.71 3.45 1.32
N THR A 83 -10.18 4.67 1.25
CA THR A 83 -8.84 4.97 0.74
C THR A 83 -8.13 5.92 1.68
N TYR A 84 -6.82 5.74 1.86
CA TYR A 84 -5.94 6.84 2.25
C TYR A 84 -4.89 7.10 1.18
N ILE A 85 -4.35 8.32 1.20
CA ILE A 85 -3.34 8.80 0.27
C ILE A 85 -2.30 9.54 1.09
N VAL A 86 -1.02 9.26 0.84
CA VAL A 86 0.09 9.97 1.49
C VAL A 86 1.27 10.10 0.54
N SER A 87 1.99 11.22 0.62
CA SER A 87 3.25 11.47 -0.08
C SER A 87 4.44 10.96 0.73
N ASP A 88 5.61 10.85 0.09
CA ASP A 88 6.86 10.51 0.77
C ASP A 88 7.12 11.45 1.96
N ASP A 89 7.58 10.86 3.06
CA ASP A 89 8.09 11.52 4.27
C ASP A 89 7.06 12.37 5.06
N LEU A 90 5.76 12.32 4.70
CA LEU A 90 4.69 13.03 5.42
C LEU A 90 4.08 12.24 6.57
N SER A 91 4.35 10.94 6.65
CA SER A 91 3.94 10.10 7.78
C SER A 91 4.90 8.92 7.93
N SER A 92 4.98 8.37 9.13
CA SER A 92 5.61 7.09 9.41
C SER A 92 4.52 6.17 9.90
N HIS A 93 4.11 5.20 9.08
CA HIS A 93 2.90 4.41 9.31
C HIS A 93 3.10 2.92 9.16
N ARG A 94 2.22 2.13 9.78
CA ARG A 94 2.30 0.66 9.79
C ARG A 94 0.90 0.06 9.71
N SER A 95 0.77 -1.02 8.94
CA SER A 95 -0.52 -1.69 8.77
C SER A 95 -0.71 -2.84 9.74
N VAL A 96 -1.89 -2.92 10.33
CA VAL A 96 -2.34 -4.01 11.20
C VAL A 96 -3.69 -4.52 10.69
N SER A 97 -3.86 -5.84 10.59
CA SER A 97 -5.16 -6.43 10.25
C SER A 97 -5.48 -7.62 11.13
N GLU A 98 -6.52 -7.48 11.95
CA GLU A 98 -6.97 -8.55 12.83
C GLU A 98 -7.52 -9.75 12.04
N ASN A 99 -8.37 -9.48 11.04
CA ASN A 99 -9.13 -10.50 10.31
C ASN A 99 -8.60 -10.77 8.89
N GLY A 100 -7.52 -10.11 8.50
CA GLY A 100 -7.04 -10.09 7.12
C GLY A 100 -7.75 -9.04 6.27
N VAL A 101 -7.10 -8.65 5.18
CA VAL A 101 -7.58 -7.59 4.28
C VAL A 101 -7.01 -7.81 2.89
N LYS A 102 -7.75 -7.33 1.87
CA LYS A 102 -7.26 -7.22 0.50
C LYS A 102 -7.21 -5.76 0.09
N LEU A 103 -6.05 -5.34 -0.40
CA LEU A 103 -5.74 -3.95 -0.70
C LEU A 103 -5.33 -3.80 -2.16
N LEU A 104 -5.70 -2.67 -2.76
CA LEU A 104 -5.04 -2.13 -3.93
C LEU A 104 -4.07 -1.05 -3.45
N ILE A 105 -2.79 -1.21 -3.75
CA ILE A 105 -1.75 -0.24 -3.41
C ILE A 105 -1.16 0.32 -4.70
N ILE A 106 -1.17 1.64 -4.82
CA ILE A 106 -0.60 2.37 -5.94
C ILE A 106 0.46 3.32 -5.39
N ASP A 107 1.68 3.21 -5.92
CA ASP A 107 2.80 4.07 -5.53
C ASP A 107 3.66 4.41 -6.74
N GLY A 108 4.46 5.46 -6.64
CA GLY A 108 5.24 5.94 -7.79
C GLY A 108 5.90 7.29 -7.55
N ASP A 109 6.64 7.75 -8.55
CA ASP A 109 7.44 8.97 -8.47
C ASP A 109 6.60 10.23 -8.25
N PHE A 110 5.32 10.20 -8.62
CA PHE A 110 4.37 11.30 -8.43
C PHE A 110 4.02 11.56 -6.96
N LEU A 111 4.37 10.65 -6.04
CA LEU A 111 4.18 10.82 -4.60
C LEU A 111 5.42 11.38 -3.88
N LYS A 112 6.54 11.52 -4.59
CA LYS A 112 7.73 12.17 -4.03
C LYS A 112 7.38 13.60 -3.64
N ASN A 113 7.72 13.96 -2.42
CA ASN A 113 7.59 15.33 -1.97
C ASN A 113 8.52 16.21 -2.82
N GLN A 114 7.97 17.16 -3.56
CA GLN A 114 8.78 18.15 -4.24
C GLN A 114 9.28 19.11 -3.15
N PRO A 115 10.60 19.35 -3.00
CA PRO A 115 11.03 20.45 -2.16
C PRO A 115 10.32 21.71 -2.68
N SER A 116 9.71 22.48 -1.78
CA SER A 116 9.14 23.77 -2.14
C SER A 116 10.23 24.54 -2.86
N GLU A 117 10.02 24.84 -4.15
CA GLU A 117 10.86 25.81 -4.85
C GLU A 117 10.79 27.09 -4.02
N ASN A 118 11.90 27.43 -3.37
CA ASN A 118 12.06 28.75 -2.75
C ASN A 118 12.06 29.75 -3.91
N ILE A 119 10.89 30.32 -4.19
CA ILE A 119 10.73 31.53 -5.01
C ILE A 119 11.13 32.74 -4.14
#